data_AF-A0A3Q8XWA3-F1
#
_entry.id   AF-A0A3Q8XWA3-F1
#
_cell.length_a   1.000
_cell.length_b   1.000
_cell.length_c   1.000
_cell.angle_alpha   90.00
_cell.angle_beta   90.00
_cell.angle_gamma   90.00
#
_symmetry.space_group_name_H-M   'P 1'
#
loop_
_entity.id
_entity.type
_entity.pdbx_description
1 polymer ?
#
loop_
_entity_poly.entity_id
_entity_poly.type
_entity_poly.pdbx_seq_one_letter_code
_entity_poly.pdbx_strand_id
1 'polypeptide(L)'
;MFRVAVIAFLVSIISASIVRAQENGPIVIPERLQRIASSSQLAERLGVNWGSVSPEEIGRYMGLLAAANEVARVVALKNGRETPSDEDYEAGLAAWCLWPNKPPIAEPYWPKAYAAFGNESVRDEIRAAVGPLVTQFPAFIEDGQAQQVIETQWPKDPKTYFSNVLNLESLSDVK
;
A
#
# COMPACT_ATOMS: atom_id res chain seq x y z
N MET A 1 32.70 -39.47 40.52
CA MET A 1 31.41 -40.04 40.07
C MET A 1 30.36 -38.94 40.29
N PHE A 2 30.27 -37.91 39.45
CA PHE A 2 29.50 -37.83 38.18
C PHE A 2 28.13 -38.52 38.24
N ARG A 3 27.06 -37.70 38.23
CA ARG A 3 25.60 -37.93 38.10
C ARG A 3 24.92 -36.98 39.11
N VAL A 4 24.11 -35.97 38.79
CA VAL A 4 23.13 -35.78 37.72
C VAL A 4 23.01 -34.28 37.44
N ALA A 5 23.55 -33.81 36.33
CA ALA A 5 23.02 -32.63 35.63
C ALA A 5 22.11 -33.16 34.52
N VAL A 6 21.20 -32.33 34.01
CA VAL A 6 20.24 -32.57 32.90
C VAL A 6 18.80 -32.77 33.38
N ILE A 7 18.19 -31.72 33.96
CA ILE A 7 16.76 -31.37 33.75
C ILE A 7 16.62 -29.85 33.98
N ALA A 8 16.93 -29.03 32.97
CA ALA A 8 16.42 -27.65 32.83
C ALA A 8 16.85 -26.97 31.51
N PHE A 9 17.17 -27.73 30.46
CA PHE A 9 17.52 -27.18 29.13
C PHE A 9 16.47 -27.56 28.08
N LEU A 10 15.19 -27.46 28.45
CA LEU A 10 14.03 -27.75 27.60
C LEU A 10 12.93 -26.69 27.73
N VAL A 11 13.30 -25.42 27.92
CA VAL A 11 12.32 -24.31 27.89
C VAL A 11 12.63 -23.27 26.79
N SER A 12 13.71 -23.43 26.01
CA SER A 12 14.17 -22.37 25.11
C SER A 12 14.00 -22.62 23.61
N ILE A 13 13.03 -23.44 23.18
CA ILE A 13 12.79 -23.68 21.74
C ILE A 13 11.28 -23.77 21.39
N ILE A 14 10.47 -22.80 21.84
CA ILE A 14 9.08 -22.65 21.33
C ILE A 14 8.82 -21.22 20.77
N SER A 15 9.82 -20.35 20.70
CA SER A 15 9.62 -18.98 20.20
C SER A 15 9.85 -18.81 18.70
N ALA A 16 10.37 -19.82 17.98
CA ALA A 16 10.63 -19.71 16.54
C ALA A 16 9.38 -19.88 15.67
N SER A 17 8.30 -20.44 16.21
CA SER A 17 7.09 -20.79 15.44
C SER A 17 6.10 -19.63 15.29
N ILE A 18 6.23 -18.56 16.09
CA ILE A 18 5.29 -17.43 16.10
C ILE A 18 5.70 -16.35 15.07
N VAL A 19 6.97 -16.30 14.68
CA VAL A 19 7.48 -15.26 13.76
C VAL A 19 7.04 -15.49 12.29
N ARG A 20 6.73 -16.73 11.89
CA ARG A 20 6.32 -17.03 10.50
C ARG A 20 4.82 -16.95 10.20
N ALA A 21 3.96 -16.79 11.20
CA ALA A 21 2.53 -16.61 10.97
C ALA A 21 2.19 -15.17 10.55
N GLN A 22 3.08 -14.21 10.80
CA GLN A 22 2.88 -12.81 10.41
C GLN A 22 3.22 -12.54 8.94
N GLU A 23 4.03 -13.40 8.30
CA GLU A 23 4.41 -13.25 6.89
C GLU A 23 3.20 -13.37 5.92
N ASN A 24 2.04 -13.87 6.38
CA ASN A 24 0.79 -13.89 5.63
C ASN A 24 -0.41 -13.35 6.44
N GLY A 25 -0.13 -12.43 7.38
CA GLY A 25 -1.15 -11.80 8.20
C GLY A 25 -1.74 -10.53 7.58
N PRO A 26 -2.92 -10.09 8.05
CA PRO A 26 -3.45 -8.78 7.71
C PRO A 26 -2.47 -7.69 8.16
N ILE A 27 -2.20 -6.72 7.28
CA ILE A 27 -1.41 -5.54 7.64
C ILE A 27 -2.25 -4.56 8.46
N VAL A 28 -1.63 -3.89 9.42
CA VAL A 28 -2.24 -2.77 10.13
C VAL A 28 -2.23 -1.55 9.22
N ILE A 29 -3.43 -1.05 8.86
CA ILE A 29 -3.58 0.19 8.09
C ILE A 29 -3.48 1.39 9.03
N PRO A 30 -2.52 2.32 8.82
CA PRO A 30 -2.38 3.49 9.69
C PRO A 30 -3.66 4.33 9.74
N GLU A 31 -4.06 4.74 10.95
CA GLU A 31 -5.25 5.61 11.13
C GLU A 31 -5.14 6.92 10.34
N ARG A 32 -3.92 7.45 10.20
CA ARG A 32 -3.64 8.67 9.44
C ARG A 32 -4.00 8.50 7.97
N LEU A 33 -3.61 7.38 7.36
CA LEU A 33 -4.02 7.03 6.00
C LEU A 33 -5.53 6.86 5.88
N GLN A 34 -6.18 6.18 6.83
CA GLN A 34 -7.65 6.03 6.81
C GLN A 34 -8.36 7.39 6.85
N ARG A 35 -7.84 8.32 7.66
CA ARG A 35 -8.36 9.70 7.74
C ARG A 35 -8.19 10.45 6.42
N ILE A 36 -7.03 10.38 5.79
CA ILE A 36 -6.80 11.01 4.47
C ILE A 36 -7.70 10.35 3.42
N ALA A 37 -7.80 9.03 3.43
CA ALA A 37 -8.65 8.32 2.48
C ALA A 37 -10.15 8.64 2.67
N SER A 38 -10.58 9.00 3.88
CA SER A 38 -11.97 9.40 4.15
C SER A 38 -12.40 10.71 3.47
N SER A 39 -11.44 11.57 3.12
CA SER A 39 -11.69 12.77 2.30
C SER A 39 -11.53 12.52 0.79
N SER A 40 -11.18 11.30 0.38
CA SER A 40 -11.05 10.91 -1.02
C SER A 40 -12.36 10.34 -1.59
N GLN A 41 -12.42 10.18 -2.91
CA GLN A 41 -13.53 9.52 -3.61
C GLN A 41 -13.43 7.98 -3.62
N LEU A 42 -12.52 7.38 -2.84
CA LEU A 42 -12.26 5.93 -2.87
C LEU A 42 -13.53 5.11 -2.57
N ALA A 43 -14.26 5.44 -1.50
CA ALA A 43 -15.45 4.69 -1.12
C ALA A 43 -16.54 4.78 -2.20
N GLU A 44 -16.77 5.99 -2.73
CA GLU A 44 -17.73 6.24 -3.81
C GLU A 44 -17.36 5.45 -5.09
N ARG A 45 -16.09 5.47 -5.49
CA ARG A 45 -15.62 4.77 -6.70
C ARG A 45 -15.63 3.26 -6.58
N LEU A 46 -15.53 2.73 -5.36
CA LEU A 46 -15.73 1.31 -5.09
C LEU A 46 -17.22 0.93 -4.91
N GLY A 47 -18.14 1.90 -4.96
CA GLY A 47 -19.56 1.68 -4.70
C GLY A 47 -19.87 1.33 -3.24
N VAL A 48 -18.97 1.64 -2.31
CA VAL A 48 -19.11 1.28 -0.89
C VAL A 48 -20.16 2.17 -0.22
N ASN A 49 -21.28 1.55 0.17
CA ASN A 49 -22.25 2.16 1.07
C ASN A 49 -22.04 1.64 2.49
N TRP A 50 -21.43 2.44 3.36
CA TRP A 50 -21.12 2.06 4.74
C TRP A 50 -22.34 1.62 5.57
N GLY A 51 -23.55 2.07 5.22
CA GLY A 51 -24.78 1.65 5.90
C GLY A 51 -25.23 0.23 5.55
N SER A 52 -24.72 -0.35 4.47
CA SER A 52 -25.12 -1.68 3.96
C SER A 52 -23.95 -2.44 3.33
N VAL A 53 -22.73 -2.21 3.81
CA VAL A 53 -21.51 -2.72 3.18
C VAL A 53 -21.35 -4.23 3.39
N SER A 54 -20.96 -4.92 2.32
CA SER A 54 -20.62 -6.35 2.35
C SER A 54 -19.16 -6.57 2.81
N PRO A 55 -18.83 -7.78 3.31
CA PRO A 55 -17.44 -8.13 3.64
C PRO A 55 -16.49 -8.01 2.45
N GLU A 56 -16.96 -8.30 1.23
CA GLU A 56 -16.17 -8.17 0.00
C GLU A 56 -15.82 -6.71 -0.27
N GLU A 57 -16.79 -5.80 -0.17
CA GLU A 57 -16.57 -4.36 -0.32
C GLU A 57 -15.57 -3.82 0.71
N ILE A 58 -15.67 -4.24 1.97
CA ILE A 58 -14.68 -3.92 2.99
C ILE A 58 -13.30 -4.44 2.59
N GLY A 59 -13.22 -5.70 2.13
CA GLY A 59 -11.97 -6.32 1.68
C GLY A 59 -11.30 -5.55 0.54
N ARG A 60 -12.07 -5.13 -0.47
CA ARG A 60 -11.58 -4.31 -1.59
C ARG A 60 -11.07 -2.94 -1.13
N TYR A 61 -11.83 -2.28 -0.26
CA TYR A 61 -11.45 -0.99 0.32
C TYR A 61 -10.15 -1.10 1.12
N MET A 62 -10.08 -2.07 2.04
CA MET A 62 -8.90 -2.31 2.88
C MET A 62 -7.69 -2.76 2.08
N GLY A 63 -7.89 -3.55 1.02
CA GLY A 63 -6.84 -3.95 0.08
C GLY A 63 -6.22 -2.76 -0.65
N LEU A 64 -7.03 -1.81 -1.14
CA LEU A 64 -6.50 -0.60 -1.76
C LEU A 64 -5.80 0.33 -0.76
N LEU A 65 -6.30 0.43 0.48
CA LEU A 65 -5.58 1.16 1.52
C LEU A 65 -4.23 0.49 1.86
N ALA A 66 -4.19 -0.84 1.92
CA ALA A 66 -2.93 -1.57 2.11
C ALA A 66 -1.95 -1.28 0.96
N ALA A 67 -2.44 -1.30 -0.27
CA ALA A 67 -1.63 -1.02 -1.45
C ALA A 67 -1.10 0.43 -1.45
N ALA A 68 -1.94 1.41 -1.13
CA ALA A 68 -1.51 2.80 -0.99
C ALA A 68 -0.49 2.99 0.14
N ASN A 69 -0.67 2.28 1.26
CA ASN A 69 0.28 2.28 2.37
C ASN A 69 1.66 1.78 1.95
N GLU A 70 1.73 0.71 1.16
CA GLU A 70 3.02 0.19 0.69
C GLU A 70 3.75 1.17 -0.24
N VAL A 71 3.00 1.86 -1.11
CA VAL A 71 3.57 2.94 -1.92
C VAL A 71 4.12 4.04 -1.01
N ALA A 72 3.34 4.51 -0.03
CA ALA A 72 3.74 5.55 0.92
C ALA A 72 5.02 5.17 1.69
N ARG A 73 5.14 3.90 2.12
CA ARG A 73 6.36 3.38 2.79
C ARG A 73 7.58 3.47 1.89
N VAL A 74 7.47 3.09 0.63
CA VAL A 74 8.60 3.19 -0.32
C VAL A 74 8.98 4.64 -0.58
N VAL A 75 7.98 5.53 -0.72
CA VAL A 75 8.20 6.96 -0.92
C VAL A 75 8.92 7.57 0.29
N ALA A 76 8.47 7.27 1.51
CA ALA A 76 9.09 7.72 2.75
C ALA A 76 10.56 7.29 2.82
N LEU A 77 10.82 5.99 2.59
CA LEU A 77 12.18 5.42 2.61
C LEU A 77 13.10 6.07 1.57
N LYS A 78 12.62 6.28 0.35
CA LYS A 78 13.38 6.93 -0.73
C LYS A 78 13.66 8.41 -0.43
N ASN A 79 12.87 9.04 0.44
CA ASN A 79 13.07 10.39 0.94
C ASN A 79 13.77 10.44 2.31
N GLY A 80 14.38 9.34 2.76
CA GLY A 80 15.17 9.29 3.99
C GLY A 80 14.35 9.28 5.29
N ARG A 81 13.06 8.93 5.21
CA ARG A 81 12.15 8.81 6.36
C ARG A 81 11.85 7.34 6.69
N GLU A 82 11.83 7.00 7.97
CA GLU A 82 11.46 5.66 8.44
C GLU A 82 9.94 5.43 8.47
N THR A 83 9.16 6.51 8.61
CA THR A 83 7.71 6.49 8.70
C THR A 83 7.08 7.44 7.68
N PRO A 84 6.00 7.05 6.99
CA PRO A 84 5.33 7.94 6.05
C PRO A 84 4.72 9.19 6.70
N SER A 85 4.87 10.34 6.04
CA SER A 85 4.13 11.58 6.32
C SER A 85 2.76 11.61 5.64
N ASP A 86 1.99 12.69 5.80
CA ASP A 86 0.69 12.84 5.09
C ASP A 86 0.88 12.89 3.59
N GLU A 87 1.92 13.58 3.14
CA GLU A 87 2.28 13.75 1.74
C GLU A 87 2.70 12.42 1.11
N ASP A 88 3.36 11.55 1.87
CA ASP A 88 3.69 10.18 1.44
C ASP A 88 2.41 9.34 1.25
N TYR A 89 1.43 9.46 2.14
CA TYR A 89 0.13 8.77 2.01
C TYR A 89 -0.68 9.30 0.83
N GLU A 90 -0.70 10.62 0.65
CA GLU A 90 -1.32 11.27 -0.51
C GLU A 90 -0.65 10.83 -1.81
N ALA A 91 0.68 10.69 -1.85
CA ALA A 91 1.41 10.11 -2.98
C ALA A 91 1.01 8.65 -3.24
N GLY A 92 0.82 7.85 -2.18
CA GLY A 92 0.31 6.49 -2.29
C GLY A 92 -1.09 6.43 -2.91
N LEU A 93 -2.03 7.24 -2.41
CA LEU A 93 -3.38 7.34 -2.97
C LEU A 93 -3.34 7.84 -4.43
N ALA A 94 -2.47 8.80 -4.71
CA ALA A 94 -2.26 9.36 -6.04
C ALA A 94 -1.76 8.33 -7.07
N ALA A 95 -0.85 7.44 -6.66
CA ALA A 95 -0.34 6.37 -7.50
C ALA A 95 -1.40 5.32 -7.88
N TRP A 96 -2.47 5.20 -7.07
CA TRP A 96 -3.61 4.33 -7.35
C TRP A 96 -4.77 5.05 -8.05
N CYS A 97 -4.52 6.27 -8.56
CA CYS A 97 -5.52 7.17 -9.12
C CYS A 97 -6.66 7.52 -8.17
N LEU A 98 -6.48 7.43 -6.84
CA LEU A 98 -7.53 7.72 -5.85
C LEU A 98 -7.63 9.20 -5.50
N TRP A 99 -6.56 9.97 -5.74
CA TRP A 99 -6.51 11.41 -5.44
C TRP A 99 -5.41 12.16 -6.22
N PRO A 100 -5.62 13.43 -6.59
CA PRO A 100 -6.86 14.05 -7.06
C PRO A 100 -7.49 13.26 -8.23
N ASN A 101 -8.66 13.70 -8.72
CA ASN A 101 -9.41 13.00 -9.76
C ASN A 101 -8.60 12.87 -11.07
N LYS A 102 -8.14 11.66 -11.41
CA LYS A 102 -7.27 11.38 -12.59
C LYS A 102 -8.00 10.49 -13.60
N PRO A 103 -7.50 10.40 -14.85
CA PRO A 103 -7.85 9.28 -15.71
C PRO A 103 -7.67 7.95 -14.95
N PRO A 104 -8.64 7.01 -15.07
CA PRO A 104 -8.68 5.78 -14.26
C PRO A 104 -7.66 4.73 -14.74
N ILE A 105 -6.40 5.11 -14.99
CA ILE A 105 -5.37 4.23 -15.53
C ILE A 105 -5.08 3.05 -14.60
N ALA A 106 -5.09 3.30 -13.29
CA ALA A 106 -4.86 2.28 -12.27
C ALA A 106 -6.12 1.46 -11.91
N GLU A 107 -7.34 1.96 -12.19
CA GLU A 107 -8.58 1.29 -11.77
C GLU A 107 -8.72 -0.14 -12.30
N PRO A 108 -8.45 -0.43 -13.59
CA PRO A 108 -8.53 -1.80 -14.10
C PRO A 108 -7.62 -2.80 -13.37
N TYR A 109 -6.61 -2.30 -12.66
CA TYR A 109 -5.62 -3.10 -11.93
C TYR A 109 -5.89 -3.15 -10.42
N TRP A 110 -6.87 -2.43 -9.90
CA TRP A 110 -7.27 -2.51 -8.49
C TRP A 110 -7.53 -3.95 -8.00
N PRO A 111 -8.15 -4.86 -8.80
CA PRO A 111 -8.30 -6.25 -8.40
C PRO A 111 -7.00 -6.95 -8.01
N LYS A 112 -5.88 -6.60 -8.64
CA LYS A 112 -4.55 -7.16 -8.31
C LYS A 112 -4.03 -6.71 -6.96
N ALA A 113 -4.52 -5.57 -6.46
CA ALA A 113 -4.11 -5.01 -5.19
C ALA A 113 -5.00 -5.40 -4.00
N TYR A 114 -6.20 -5.95 -4.23
CA TYR A 114 -7.13 -6.25 -3.14
C TYR A 114 -6.57 -7.23 -2.11
N ALA A 115 -5.70 -8.15 -2.53
CA ALA A 115 -5.04 -9.08 -1.61
C ALA A 115 -3.93 -8.44 -0.76
N ALA A 116 -3.49 -7.22 -1.03
CA ALA A 116 -2.41 -6.56 -0.29
C ALA A 116 -2.68 -6.47 1.22
N PHE A 117 -3.96 -6.43 1.62
CA PHE A 117 -4.32 -6.45 3.03
C PHE A 117 -3.80 -7.72 3.72
N GLY A 118 -4.03 -8.90 3.15
CA GLY A 118 -3.69 -10.21 3.76
C GLY A 118 -2.46 -10.91 3.19
N ASN A 119 -1.85 -10.41 2.11
CA ASN A 119 -0.80 -11.11 1.37
C ASN A 119 0.48 -10.27 1.28
N GLU A 120 1.55 -10.72 1.94
CA GLU A 120 2.84 -10.01 1.92
C GLU A 120 3.50 -10.02 0.54
N SER A 121 3.39 -11.11 -0.22
CA SER A 121 3.96 -11.17 -1.57
C SER A 121 3.36 -10.10 -2.49
N VAL A 122 2.04 -9.88 -2.40
CA VAL A 122 1.38 -8.78 -3.14
C VAL A 122 1.90 -7.42 -2.66
N ARG A 123 2.12 -7.24 -1.36
CA ARG A 123 2.74 -6.01 -0.83
C ARG A 123 4.15 -5.81 -1.36
N ASP A 124 4.97 -6.85 -1.43
CA ASP A 124 6.32 -6.80 -2.00
C ASP A 124 6.33 -6.41 -3.48
N GLU A 125 5.43 -7.00 -4.28
CA GLU A 125 5.27 -6.64 -5.69
C GLU A 125 4.91 -5.16 -5.84
N ILE A 126 3.98 -4.66 -5.01
CA ILE A 126 3.59 -3.24 -5.00
C ILE A 126 4.77 -2.34 -4.62
N ARG A 127 5.55 -2.72 -3.59
CA ARG A 127 6.75 -1.98 -3.18
C ARG A 127 7.77 -1.88 -4.33
N ALA A 128 7.98 -2.98 -5.05
CA ALA A 128 8.89 -3.03 -6.18
C ALA A 128 8.40 -2.23 -7.40
N ALA A 129 7.09 -2.07 -7.55
CA ALA A 129 6.47 -1.37 -8.67
C ALA A 129 6.52 0.17 -8.58
N VAL A 130 6.94 0.75 -7.45
CA VAL A 130 6.90 2.21 -7.23
C VAL A 130 7.90 2.96 -8.10
N GLY A 131 7.37 3.76 -9.03
CA GLY A 131 8.12 4.56 -9.99
C GLY A 131 8.65 5.89 -9.46
N PRO A 132 9.55 6.55 -10.20
CA PRO A 132 10.23 7.77 -9.77
C PRO A 132 9.31 8.97 -9.56
N LEU A 133 8.25 9.16 -10.36
CA LEU A 133 7.39 10.35 -10.22
C LEU A 133 6.61 10.36 -8.91
N VAL A 134 6.16 9.20 -8.45
CA VAL A 134 5.47 9.08 -7.15
C VAL A 134 6.42 9.44 -6.01
N THR A 135 7.70 9.09 -6.14
CA THR A 135 8.69 9.34 -5.08
C THR A 135 9.04 10.80 -4.90
N GLN A 136 8.90 11.61 -5.96
CA GLN A 136 9.11 13.06 -5.95
C GLN A 136 7.84 13.82 -5.56
N PHE A 137 6.68 13.15 -5.58
CA PHE A 137 5.39 13.77 -5.41
C PHE A 137 5.18 14.50 -4.07
N PRO A 138 5.69 14.01 -2.92
CA PRO A 138 5.56 14.71 -1.65
C PRO A 138 6.05 16.16 -1.68
N ALA A 139 7.17 16.46 -2.34
CA ALA A 139 7.68 17.83 -2.43
C ALA A 139 6.68 18.77 -3.12
N PHE A 140 5.99 18.28 -4.15
CA PHE A 140 4.97 19.07 -4.84
C PHE A 140 3.68 19.21 -4.03
N ILE A 141 3.40 18.29 -3.10
CA ILE A 141 2.28 18.43 -2.16
C ILE A 141 2.61 19.53 -1.14
N GLU A 142 3.80 19.51 -0.57
CA GLU A 142 4.28 20.54 0.38
C GLU A 142 4.22 21.96 -0.24
N ASP A 143 4.54 22.07 -1.53
CA ASP A 143 4.48 23.32 -2.29
C ASP A 143 3.06 23.71 -2.77
N GLY A 144 2.03 22.90 -2.48
CA GLY A 144 0.65 23.14 -2.90
C GLY A 144 0.39 22.95 -4.40
N GLN A 145 1.28 22.23 -5.09
CA GLN A 145 1.28 22.02 -6.54
C GLN A 145 0.78 20.63 -6.98
N ALA A 146 0.39 19.77 -6.03
CA ALA A 146 0.00 18.38 -6.26
C ALA A 146 -0.94 18.18 -7.47
N GLN A 147 -2.04 18.94 -7.53
CA GLN A 147 -3.02 18.82 -8.61
C GLN A 147 -2.45 19.22 -9.97
N GLN A 148 -1.75 20.35 -10.04
CA GLN A 148 -1.14 20.82 -11.29
C GLN A 148 -0.12 19.81 -11.83
N VAL A 149 0.71 19.24 -10.95
CA VAL A 149 1.72 18.23 -11.33
C VAL A 149 1.06 17.00 -11.92
N ILE A 150 -0.04 16.53 -11.34
CA ILE A 150 -0.77 15.39 -11.87
C ILE A 150 -1.41 15.71 -13.22
N GLU A 151 -2.00 16.88 -13.37
CA GLU A 151 -2.71 17.24 -14.61
C GLU A 151 -1.76 17.52 -15.78
N THR A 152 -0.55 18.02 -15.50
CA THR A 152 0.37 18.52 -16.52
C THR A 152 1.63 17.68 -16.71
N GLN A 153 2.13 17.03 -15.66
CA GLN A 153 3.41 16.32 -15.67
C GLN A 153 3.26 14.80 -15.59
N TRP A 154 2.23 14.30 -14.89
CA TRP A 154 2.03 12.86 -14.82
C TRP A 154 1.55 12.27 -16.15
N PRO A 155 2.04 11.09 -16.54
CA PRO A 155 1.62 10.43 -17.77
C PRO A 155 0.12 10.14 -17.80
N LYS A 156 -0.48 10.29 -18.98
CA LYS A 156 -1.91 10.00 -19.21
C LYS A 156 -2.13 8.73 -20.04
N ASP A 157 -1.07 8.20 -20.64
CA ASP A 157 -1.08 6.91 -21.33
C ASP A 157 -0.59 5.79 -20.39
N PRO A 158 -1.17 4.58 -20.47
CA PRO A 158 -0.82 3.48 -19.56
C PRO A 158 0.67 3.10 -19.57
N LYS A 159 1.29 3.02 -20.75
CA LYS A 159 2.69 2.55 -20.88
C LYS A 159 3.65 3.46 -20.11
N THR A 160 3.54 4.77 -20.32
CA THR A 160 4.41 5.74 -19.67
C THR A 160 4.04 5.90 -18.19
N TYR A 161 2.77 5.69 -17.83
CA TYR A 161 2.33 5.64 -16.43
C TYR A 161 2.99 4.48 -15.68
N PHE A 162 3.01 3.28 -16.27
CA PHE A 162 3.57 2.09 -15.62
C PHE A 162 5.08 2.16 -15.46
N SER A 163 5.80 2.86 -16.34
CA SER A 163 7.24 3.05 -16.18
C SER A 163 7.61 4.11 -15.13
N ASN A 164 6.77 5.15 -14.97
CA ASN A 164 7.16 6.34 -14.22
C ASN A 164 6.41 6.54 -12.90
N VAL A 165 5.20 6.01 -12.77
CA VAL A 165 4.32 6.20 -11.61
C VAL A 165 4.24 4.92 -10.79
N LEU A 166 3.63 3.87 -11.35
CA LEU A 166 3.41 2.60 -10.67
C LEU A 166 3.30 1.47 -11.70
N ASN A 167 4.21 0.50 -11.68
CA ASN A 167 4.24 -0.60 -12.65
C ASN A 167 3.17 -1.66 -12.33
N LEU A 168 1.94 -1.41 -12.78
CA LEU A 168 0.80 -2.29 -12.51
C LEU A 168 0.77 -3.55 -13.38
N GLU A 169 1.43 -3.53 -14.53
CA GLU A 169 1.56 -4.69 -15.42
C GLU A 169 2.44 -5.79 -14.82
N SER A 170 3.40 -5.44 -13.96
CA SER A 170 4.24 -6.42 -13.27
C SER A 170 3.54 -7.12 -12.09
N LEU A 171 2.37 -6.66 -11.67
CA LEU A 171 1.64 -7.28 -10.56
C LEU A 171 1.03 -8.60 -11.01
N SER A 172 1.23 -9.64 -10.20
CA SER A 172 0.62 -10.95 -10.38
C SER A 172 -0.91 -10.85 -10.27
N ASP A 173 -1.60 -11.69 -11.03
CA ASP A 173 -3.03 -11.87 -10.79
C ASP A 173 -3.23 -12.54 -9.43
N VAL A 174 -4.17 -12.00 -8.65
CA VAL A 174 -4.55 -12.58 -7.36
C VAL A 174 -5.36 -13.85 -7.65
N LYS A 175 -4.84 -15.00 -7.21
CA LYS A 175 -5.49 -16.31 -7.32
C LYS A 175 -6.50 -16.55 -6.21
#